data_AF-A0A1I8B5T2-F1
#
_entry.id   AF-A0A1I8B5T2-F1
#
_cell.length_a   1.000
_cell.length_b   1.000
_cell.length_c   1.000
_cell.angle_alpha   90.00
_cell.angle_beta   90.00
_cell.angle_gamma   90.00
#
_symmetry.space_group_name_H-M   'P 1'
#
loop_
_entity.id
_entity.type
_entity.pdbx_description
1 polymer ?
#
loop_
_entity_poly.entity_id
_entity_poly.type
_entity_poly.pdbx_seq_one_letter_code
_entity_poly.pdbx_strand_id
1 'polypeptide(L)'
;MAALKRKANRIEEAISLITEAIEIINVKGINEENTSISSSDEEDIEFDNLNPTDNIKLKCQQQRLFELHLLRAKCHFDARNMANARLDAHLASSLRPEDQEAKSLAAILNLN
;
A
#
# COMPACT_ATOMS: atom_id res chain seq x y z
N MET A 1 16.35 -15.98 26.24
CA MET A 1 14.97 -16.14 25.69
C MET A 1 14.13 -14.86 25.69
N ALA A 2 14.05 -14.09 26.80
CA ALA A 2 13.10 -12.97 26.93
C ALA A 2 13.24 -11.82 25.90
N ALA A 3 14.47 -11.46 25.51
CA ALA A 3 14.71 -10.39 24.53
C ALA A 3 14.23 -10.77 23.12
N LEU A 4 14.43 -12.03 22.71
CA LEU A 4 13.98 -12.53 21.41
C LEU A 4 12.45 -12.55 21.31
N LYS A 5 11.77 -12.99 22.38
CA LYS A 5 10.31 -12.98 22.46
C LYS A 5 9.75 -11.56 22.33
N ARG A 6 10.34 -10.57 23.01
CA ARG A 6 9.94 -9.15 22.87
C ARG A 6 10.13 -8.63 21.45
N LYS A 7 11.24 -9.01 20.79
CA LYS A 7 11.49 -8.61 19.39
C LYS A 7 10.44 -9.20 18.45
N ALA A 8 10.12 -10.49 18.59
CA ALA A 8 9.06 -11.13 17.80
C ALA A 8 7.69 -10.45 17.99
N ASN A 9 7.30 -10.17 19.25
CA ASN A 9 6.05 -9.47 19.55
C ASN A 9 5.95 -8.10 18.87
N ARG A 10 7.06 -7.35 18.85
CA ARG A 10 7.11 -6.03 18.19
C ARG A 10 6.98 -6.14 16.67
N ILE A 11 7.51 -7.21 16.06
CA ILE A 11 7.37 -7.43 14.62
C ILE A 11 5.92 -7.78 14.27
N GLU A 12 5.27 -8.63 15.06
CA GLU A 12 3.86 -8.96 14.89
C GLU A 12 2.95 -7.74 15.04
N GLU A 13 3.21 -6.90 16.06
CA GLU A 13 2.49 -5.63 16.27
C GLU A 13 2.69 -4.68 15.08
N ALA A 14 3.92 -4.55 14.57
CA ALA A 14 4.21 -3.73 13.40
C ALA A 14 3.45 -4.23 12.16
N ILE A 15 3.41 -5.54 11.90
CA ILE A 15 2.66 -6.13 10.78
C ILE A 15 1.16 -5.80 10.91
N SER A 16 0.60 -5.89 12.12
CA SER A 16 -0.80 -5.56 12.38
C SER A 16 -1.11 -4.10 12.05
N LEU A 17 -0.31 -3.16 12.58
CA LEU A 17 -0.50 -1.72 12.35
C LEU A 17 -0.36 -1.35 10.86
N ILE A 18 0.59 -1.96 10.15
CA ILE A 18 0.77 -1.72 8.71
C ILE A 18 -0.43 -2.26 7.92
N THR A 19 -0.97 -3.41 8.31
CA THR A 19 -2.15 -3.98 7.65
C THR A 19 -3.37 -3.10 7.82
N GLU A 20 -3.62 -2.61 9.03
CA GLU A 20 -4.68 -1.63 9.30
C GLU A 20 -4.49 -0.35 8.50
N ALA A 21 -3.26 0.16 8.39
CA ALA A 21 -2.95 1.36 7.59
C ALA A 21 -3.26 1.15 6.09
N ILE A 22 -2.94 -0.01 5.54
CA ILE A 22 -3.25 -0.36 4.14
C ILE A 22 -4.78 -0.43 3.94
N GLU A 23 -5.50 -1.07 4.85
CA GLU A 23 -6.97 -1.14 4.80
C GLU A 23 -7.60 0.25 4.83
N ILE A 24 -7.13 1.15 5.70
CA ILE A 24 -7.61 2.53 5.78
C ILE A 24 -7.39 3.27 4.45
N ILE A 25 -6.24 3.09 3.79
CA ILE A 25 -5.97 3.74 2.51
C ILE A 25 -6.87 3.19 1.41
N ASN A 26 -7.06 1.87 1.35
CA ASN A 26 -7.93 1.23 0.36
C ASN A 26 -9.41 1.61 0.57
N VAL A 27 -9.90 1.63 1.82
CA VAL A 27 -11.28 2.02 2.14
C VAL A 27 -11.53 3.50 1.85
N LYS A 28 -10.55 4.38 2.13
CA LYS A 28 -10.66 5.81 1.80
C LYS A 28 -10.68 6.07 0.28
N GLY A 29 -9.97 5.27 -0.52
CA GLY A 29 -10.06 5.33 -1.98
C GLY A 29 -11.48 5.02 -2.49
N ILE A 30 -12.16 4.03 -1.91
CA ILE A 30 -13.50 3.59 -2.35
C ILE A 30 -14.62 4.56 -1.94
N ASN A 31 -14.50 5.20 -0.78
CA ASN A 31 -15.58 6.06 -0.25
C ASN A 31 -15.60 7.47 -0.87
N GLU A 32 -14.47 7.94 -1.41
CA GLU A 32 -14.40 9.27 -2.03
C GLU A 32 -14.88 9.28 -3.48
N GLU A 33 -14.83 8.15 -4.19
CA GLU A 33 -15.38 8.00 -5.54
C GLU A 33 -16.93 7.94 -5.55
N ASN A 34 -17.58 7.69 -4.41
CA ASN A 34 -19.03 7.50 -4.31
C ASN A 34 -19.80 8.72 -3.74
N THR A 35 -19.15 9.85 -3.50
CA THR A 35 -19.79 11.02 -2.87
C THR A 35 -19.91 12.23 -3.82
N SER A 36 -20.37 12.01 -5.06
CA SER A 36 -20.75 13.11 -5.96
C SER A 36 -21.89 12.71 -6.90
N ILE A 37 -23.02 12.27 -6.35
CA ILE A 37 -24.31 12.38 -7.06
C ILE A 37 -25.40 12.72 -6.03
N SER A 38 -25.62 14.01 -5.79
CA SER A 38 -26.94 14.55 -5.45
C SER A 38 -26.88 16.08 -5.33
N SER A 39 -27.10 16.76 -6.45
CA SER A 39 -27.99 17.93 -6.47
C SER A 39 -28.29 18.31 -7.93
N SER A 40 -29.53 18.01 -8.33
CA SER A 40 -30.46 18.89 -9.04
C SER A 40 -29.98 19.80 -10.17
N ASP A 41 -30.67 19.58 -11.29
CA ASP A 41 -31.15 20.55 -12.29
C ASP A 41 -30.18 21.06 -13.37
N GLU A 42 -30.56 20.68 -14.59
CA GLU A 42 -30.28 21.22 -15.93
C GLU A 42 -29.05 22.10 -16.15
N GLU A 43 -28.13 21.65 -17.03
CA GLU A 43 -27.86 22.28 -18.34
C GLU A 43 -26.67 21.58 -19.04
N ASP A 44 -26.78 21.47 -20.37
CA ASP A 44 -25.82 20.88 -21.29
C ASP A 44 -24.46 21.60 -21.30
N ILE A 45 -23.37 20.99 -20.80
CA ILE A 45 -22.00 21.36 -21.18
C ILE A 45 -21.09 20.12 -21.25
N GLU A 46 -20.69 19.76 -22.48
CA GLU A 46 -19.57 18.89 -22.83
C GLU A 46 -18.25 19.54 -22.33
N PHE A 47 -17.52 18.95 -21.39
CA PHE A 47 -16.06 19.13 -21.25
C PHE A 47 -15.46 18.05 -20.33
N ASP A 48 -14.62 17.18 -20.90
CA ASP A 48 -13.70 16.28 -20.21
C ASP A 48 -12.82 17.08 -19.23
N ASN A 49 -13.21 17.15 -17.96
CA ASN A 49 -12.44 17.80 -16.89
C ASN A 49 -12.15 16.80 -15.78
N LEU A 50 -11.18 15.92 -16.01
CA LEU A 50 -10.51 15.18 -14.95
C LEU A 50 -9.81 16.19 -14.02
N ASN A 51 -10.37 16.38 -12.83
CA ASN A 51 -9.90 17.34 -11.84
C ASN A 51 -8.42 17.09 -11.49
N PRO A 52 -7.49 18.04 -11.69
CA PRO A 52 -6.05 17.82 -11.47
C PRO A 52 -5.70 17.46 -10.01
N THR A 53 -6.57 17.78 -9.07
CA THR A 53 -6.48 17.38 -7.66
C THR A 53 -6.60 15.87 -7.43
N ASP A 54 -7.39 15.18 -8.24
CA ASP A 54 -7.65 13.75 -8.06
C ASP A 54 -6.43 12.92 -8.48
N ASN A 55 -5.73 13.37 -9.53
CA ASN A 55 -4.48 12.75 -9.99
C ASN A 55 -3.35 12.86 -8.95
N ILE A 56 -3.25 14.00 -8.27
CA ILE A 56 -2.25 14.21 -7.20
C ILE A 56 -2.58 13.34 -5.99
N LYS A 57 -3.86 13.27 -5.61
CA LYS A 57 -4.32 12.45 -4.48
C LYS A 57 -4.05 10.96 -4.72
N LEU A 58 -4.33 10.47 -5.91
CA LEU A 58 -4.07 9.08 -6.31
C LEU A 58 -2.57 8.74 -6.26
N LYS A 59 -1.70 9.62 -6.78
CA LYS A 59 -0.24 9.44 -6.70
C LYS A 59 0.27 9.40 -5.25
N CYS A 60 -0.26 10.27 -4.38
CA CYS A 60 0.07 10.26 -2.96
C CYS A 60 -0.41 8.97 -2.25
N GLN A 61 -1.57 8.44 -2.62
CA GLN A 61 -2.06 7.16 -2.09
C GLN A 61 -1.18 6.00 -2.54
N GLN A 62 -0.84 5.93 -3.84
CA GLN A 62 0.07 4.92 -4.38
C GLN A 62 1.45 4.95 -3.73
N GLN A 63 2.00 6.15 -3.49
CA GLN A 63 3.26 6.31 -2.77
C GLN A 63 3.19 5.75 -1.34
N ARG A 64 2.11 6.04 -0.60
CA ARG A 64 1.93 5.50 0.76
C ARG A 64 1.76 3.99 0.76
N LEU A 65 0.99 3.45 -0.18
CA LEU A 65 0.83 2.00 -0.33
C LEU A 65 2.17 1.32 -0.64
N PHE A 66 2.98 1.92 -1.52
CA PHE A 66 4.32 1.43 -1.82
C PHE A 66 5.18 1.34 -0.55
N GLU A 67 5.25 2.41 0.24
CA GLU A 67 6.03 2.45 1.48
C GLU A 67 5.56 1.41 2.50
N LEU A 68 4.23 1.25 2.65
CA LEU A 68 3.64 0.30 3.57
C LEU A 68 3.87 -1.15 3.13
N HIS A 69 3.69 -1.48 1.85
CA HIS A 69 3.99 -2.81 1.33
C HIS A 69 5.47 -3.16 1.47
N LEU A 70 6.37 -2.23 1.15
CA LEU A 70 7.81 -2.46 1.31
C LEU A 70 8.20 -2.69 2.78
N LEU A 71 7.62 -1.92 3.70
CA LEU A 71 7.84 -2.10 5.13
C LEU A 71 7.26 -3.43 5.64
N ARG A 72 6.03 -3.79 5.23
CA ARG A 72 5.39 -5.06 5.61
C ARG A 72 6.17 -6.26 5.09
N ALA A 73 6.71 -6.17 3.87
CA ALA A 73 7.59 -7.20 3.30
C ALA A 73 8.83 -7.44 4.17
N LYS A 74 9.50 -6.36 4.61
CA LYS A 74 10.66 -6.45 5.53
C LYS A 74 10.27 -7.07 6.87
N CYS A 75 9.13 -6.67 7.45
CA CYS A 75 8.65 -7.26 8.70
C CYS A 75 8.33 -8.76 8.55
N HIS A 76 7.71 -9.17 7.44
CA HIS A 76 7.44 -10.58 7.16
C HIS A 76 8.73 -11.38 6.94
N PHE A 77 9.73 -10.79 6.28
CA PHE A 77 11.05 -11.38 6.14
C PHE A 77 11.72 -11.61 7.51
N ASP A 78 11.69 -10.60 8.39
CA ASP A 78 12.21 -10.70 9.76
C ASP A 78 11.44 -11.74 10.61
N ALA A 79 10.13 -11.89 10.36
CA ALA A 79 9.30 -12.91 10.98
C ALA A 79 9.46 -14.31 10.35
N ARG A 80 10.34 -14.47 9.36
CA ARG A 80 10.53 -15.70 8.56
C ARG A 80 9.27 -16.17 7.80
N ASN A 81 8.30 -15.28 7.61
CA ASN A 81 7.13 -15.54 6.78
C ASN A 81 7.43 -15.17 5.31
N MET A 82 8.15 -16.06 4.62
CA MET A 82 8.60 -15.80 3.25
C MET A 82 7.46 -15.69 2.25
N ALA A 83 6.34 -16.39 2.47
CA ALA A 83 5.19 -16.33 1.58
C ALA A 83 4.58 -14.92 1.53
N ASN A 84 4.31 -14.33 2.70
CA ASN A 84 3.75 -12.98 2.76
C ASN A 84 4.79 -11.91 2.39
N ALA A 85 6.06 -12.12 2.74
CA ALA A 85 7.13 -11.22 2.32
C ALA A 85 7.21 -11.11 0.79
N ARG A 86 7.09 -12.24 0.07
CA ARG A 86 7.06 -12.27 -1.40
C ARG A 86 5.89 -11.47 -1.96
N LEU A 87 4.69 -11.73 -1.45
CA LEU A 87 3.48 -11.05 -1.91
C LEU A 87 3.61 -9.53 -1.76
N ASP A 88 4.04 -9.06 -0.58
CA ASP A 88 4.20 -7.63 -0.32
C ASP A 88 5.33 -7.00 -1.15
N ALA A 89 6.46 -7.70 -1.35
CA ALA A 89 7.54 -7.21 -2.20
C ALA A 89 7.12 -7.10 -3.68
N HIS A 90 6.32 -8.05 -4.17
CA HIS A 90 5.74 -7.99 -5.53
C HIS A 90 4.75 -6.82 -5.66
N LEU A 91 3.88 -6.63 -4.67
CA LEU A 91 2.95 -5.48 -4.64
C LEU A 91 3.72 -4.15 -4.63
N ALA A 92 4.72 -4.00 -3.78
CA ALA A 92 5.58 -2.81 -3.78
C ALA A 92 6.27 -2.60 -5.13
N SER A 93 6.83 -3.65 -5.74
CA SER A 93 7.47 -3.55 -7.05
C SER A 93 6.48 -3.21 -8.17
N SER A 94 5.22 -3.62 -8.09
CA SER A 94 4.18 -3.26 -9.06
C SER A 94 3.75 -1.80 -8.94
N LEU A 95 3.71 -1.27 -7.71
CA LEU A 95 3.38 0.14 -7.45
C LEU A 95 4.49 1.09 -7.90
N ARG A 96 5.76 0.65 -7.77
CA ARG A 96 6.91 1.43 -8.22
C ARG A 96 7.94 0.55 -8.95
N PRO A 97 7.71 0.26 -10.24
CA PRO A 97 8.58 -0.61 -11.04
C PRO A 97 9.99 -0.06 -11.28
N GLU A 98 10.27 1.19 -10.93
CA GLU A 98 11.61 1.77 -11.04
C GLU A 98 12.40 1.68 -9.73
N ASP A 99 11.74 1.31 -8.62
CA ASP A 99 12.36 1.28 -7.31
C ASP A 99 13.32 0.09 -7.17
N GLN A 100 14.60 0.40 -6.97
CA GLN A 100 15.64 -0.61 -6.91
C GLN A 100 15.59 -1.44 -5.63
N GLU A 101 15.07 -0.88 -4.54
CA GLU A 101 14.96 -1.58 -3.26
C GLU A 101 13.86 -2.65 -3.34
N ALA A 102 12.68 -2.29 -3.84
CA ALA A 102 11.58 -3.24 -4.02
C ALA A 102 11.95 -4.37 -5.00
N LYS A 103 12.62 -4.05 -6.11
CA LYS A 103 13.15 -5.06 -7.05
C LYS A 103 14.13 -6.02 -6.38
N SER A 104 15.09 -5.48 -5.64
CA SER A 104 16.12 -6.28 -4.98
C SER A 104 15.50 -7.20 -3.94
N LEU A 105 14.56 -6.68 -3.15
CA LEU A 105 13.84 -7.46 -2.15
C LEU A 105 13.01 -8.58 -2.81
N ALA A 106 12.26 -8.27 -3.87
CA ALA A 106 11.50 -9.27 -4.63
C ALA A 106 12.40 -10.35 -5.25
N ALA A 107 13.56 -9.96 -5.81
CA ALA A 107 14.52 -10.89 -6.38
C ALA A 107 15.10 -11.84 -5.31
N ILE A 108 15.54 -11.30 -4.16
CA ILE A 108 16.05 -12.09 -3.03
C ILE A 108 14.98 -13.09 -2.55
N LEU A 109 13.74 -12.65 -2.44
CA LEU A 109 12.65 -13.47 -1.95
C LEU A 109 12.25 -14.57 -2.94
N ASN A 110 12.35 -14.35 -4.25
CA ASN A 110 12.04 -15.34 -5.29
C ASN A 110 13.14 -16.39 -5.51
N LEU A 111 14.37 -16.12 -5.08
CA LEU A 111 15.51 -17.03 -5.24
C LEU A 111 15.59 -18.12 -4.15
N ASN A 112 14.85 -17.97 -3.04
CA ASN A 112 14.78 -18.91 -1.93
C ASN A 112 13.56 -19.86 -2.02
#